data_AF-A0A975VC92-F1
#
_entry.id   AF-A0A975VC92-F1
#
_cell.length_a   1.000
_cell.length_b   1.000
_cell.length_c   1.000
_cell.angle_alpha   90.00
_cell.angle_beta   90.00
_cell.angle_gamma   90.00
#
_symmetry.space_group_name_H-M   'P 1'
#
loop_
_entity.id
_entity.type
_entity.pdbx_description
1 polymer ?
#
loop_
_entity_poly.entity_id
_entity_poly.type
_entity_poly.pdbx_seq_one_letter_code
_entity_poly.pdbx_strand_id
1 'polypeptide(L)'
;DDDGWCAELGDRVNLAVPQSMIDWVLLPVYGWWESLLDQAIPGWRLSLVELETQSRQLRIKSEFWSRVAELEPEQAREELARVAKCQARTQEQVAELAGKLETASALAKSAWPNWQRGMATLLASGGLAGFEPIPEVLECLWQPLCRLDDDVGAADAVQAWLHERNLCQAQDHFYWQS
;
A
#
# COMPACT_ATOMS: atom_id res chain seq x y z
N ASP A 1 25.62 1.60 26.05
CA ASP A 1 24.18 1.67 26.34
C ASP A 1 23.42 1.27 25.10
N ASP A 2 23.22 -0.05 24.98
CA ASP A 2 22.58 -0.81 23.90
C ASP A 2 21.12 -1.16 24.32
N ASP A 3 20.11 -0.36 23.94
CA ASP A 3 18.67 -0.73 23.99
C ASP A 3 18.33 -1.80 22.90
N GLY A 4 19.12 -2.88 22.88
CA GLY A 4 20.03 -3.13 21.75
C GLY A 4 19.50 -3.65 20.41
N TRP A 5 18.21 -3.93 20.24
CA TRP A 5 17.68 -4.46 18.97
C TRP A 5 16.26 -3.96 18.64
N CYS A 6 15.91 -2.69 18.92
CA CYS A 6 14.49 -2.25 18.88
C CYS A 6 13.57 -3.30 19.59
N ALA A 7 14.02 -3.73 20.77
CA ALA A 7 14.15 -5.17 21.10
C ALA A 7 12.82 -5.95 21.21
N GLU A 8 12.39 -6.78 20.27
CA GLU A 8 13.04 -7.28 19.05
C GLU A 8 12.15 -6.97 17.81
N LEU A 9 12.61 -6.03 16.98
CA LEU A 9 12.15 -5.61 15.63
C LEU A 9 10.97 -4.62 15.49
N GLY A 10 10.51 -3.97 16.56
CA GLY A 10 9.45 -2.95 16.45
C GLY A 10 9.97 -1.53 16.18
N ASP A 11 9.31 -0.78 15.30
CA ASP A 11 9.73 0.57 14.94
C ASP A 11 9.26 1.63 15.96
N ARG A 12 10.09 2.64 16.21
CA ARG A 12 9.72 3.80 17.06
C ARG A 12 9.23 4.95 16.17
N VAL A 13 7.93 5.21 16.20
CA VAL A 13 7.25 6.09 15.25
C VAL A 13 6.77 7.36 15.96
N ASN A 14 7.36 8.51 15.59
CA ASN A 14 6.88 9.81 16.05
C ASN A 14 5.70 10.30 15.19
N LEU A 15 4.50 10.30 15.77
CA LEU A 15 3.27 10.74 15.11
C LEU A 15 3.16 12.26 14.96
N ALA A 16 4.02 13.04 15.61
CA ALA A 16 4.11 14.49 15.38
C ALA A 16 4.73 14.81 14.00
N VAL A 17 5.44 13.85 13.40
CA VAL A 17 5.99 13.99 12.04
C VAL A 17 4.89 13.61 11.04
N PRO A 18 4.42 14.54 10.17
CA PRO A 18 3.34 14.25 9.23
C PRO A 18 3.62 13.07 8.31
N GLN A 19 4.87 12.91 7.86
CA GLN A 19 5.25 11.79 7.00
C GLN A 19 5.15 10.44 7.74
N SER A 20 5.56 10.40 9.01
CA SER A 20 5.42 9.20 9.84
C SER A 20 3.95 8.84 10.07
N MET A 21 3.09 9.83 10.35
CA MET A 21 1.63 9.63 10.43
C MET A 21 1.06 9.05 9.13
N ILE A 22 1.53 9.54 7.98
CA ILE A 22 1.08 9.07 6.66
C ILE A 22 1.48 7.61 6.44
N ASP A 23 2.77 7.30 6.60
CA ASP A 23 3.33 6.01 6.23
C ASP A 23 2.92 4.89 7.19
N TRP A 24 2.82 5.20 8.49
CA TRP A 24 2.59 4.20 9.53
C TRP A 24 1.12 4.06 9.96
N VAL A 25 0.31 5.10 9.75
CA VAL A 25 -1.09 5.08 10.18
C VAL A 25 -2.02 5.22 8.99
N LEU A 26 -1.98 6.37 8.31
CA LEU A 26 -3.06 6.72 7.37
C LEU A 26 -3.06 5.83 6.12
N LEU A 27 -1.90 5.57 5.49
CA LEU A 27 -1.84 4.69 4.32
C LEU A 27 -2.25 3.24 4.64
N PRO A 28 -1.74 2.60 5.72
CA PRO A 28 -2.22 1.29 6.14
C PRO A 28 -3.73 1.27 6.43
N VAL A 29 -4.25 2.27 7.15
CA VAL A 29 -5.68 2.39 7.47
C VAL A 29 -6.53 2.53 6.22
N TYR A 30 -6.10 3.35 5.26
CA TYR A 30 -6.80 3.53 4.00
C TYR A 30 -6.80 2.24 3.18
N GLY A 31 -5.66 1.55 3.08
CA GLY A 31 -5.58 0.27 2.39
C GLY A 31 -6.45 -0.82 3.02
N TRP A 32 -6.49 -0.87 4.36
CA TRP A 32 -7.40 -1.75 5.10
C TRP A 32 -8.87 -1.38 4.86
N TRP A 33 -9.22 -0.11 4.97
CA TRP A 33 -10.58 0.36 4.74
C TRP A 33 -11.05 0.08 3.31
N GLU A 34 -10.20 0.27 2.31
CA GLU A 34 -10.50 -0.10 0.93
C GLU A 34 -10.83 -1.59 0.80
N SER A 35 -10.15 -2.47 1.55
CA SER A 35 -10.45 -3.91 1.55
C SER A 35 -11.84 -4.26 2.12
N LEU A 36 -12.46 -3.35 2.88
CA LEU A 36 -13.84 -3.51 3.34
C LEU A 36 -14.86 -3.20 2.23
N LEU A 37 -14.48 -2.41 1.22
CA LEU A 37 -15.31 -2.14 0.05
C LEU A 37 -15.34 -3.36 -0.88
N ASP A 38 -14.19 -4.01 -1.07
CA ASP A 38 -14.07 -5.29 -1.77
C ASP A 38 -12.85 -6.08 -1.27
N GLN A 39 -13.11 -7.27 -0.71
CA GLN A 39 -12.09 -8.15 -0.12
C GLN A 39 -11.07 -8.66 -1.16
N ALA A 40 -11.38 -8.57 -2.45
CA ALA A 40 -10.48 -9.00 -3.52
C ALA A 40 -9.38 -7.96 -3.85
N ILE A 41 -9.53 -6.69 -3.43
CA ILE A 41 -8.59 -5.60 -3.75
C ILE A 41 -7.15 -5.93 -3.36
N PRO A 42 -6.84 -6.41 -2.13
CA PRO A 42 -5.47 -6.77 -1.78
C PRO A 42 -4.89 -7.87 -2.68
N GLY A 43 -5.70 -8.87 -3.02
CA GLY A 43 -5.30 -9.94 -3.93
C GLY A 43 -5.01 -9.44 -5.34
N TRP A 44 -5.84 -8.54 -5.87
CA TRP A 44 -5.60 -7.92 -7.18
C TRP A 44 -4.31 -7.10 -7.22
N ARG A 45 -4.01 -6.35 -6.17
CA ARG A 45 -2.75 -5.59 -6.05
C ARG A 45 -1.55 -6.52 -6.07
N LEU A 46 -1.59 -7.61 -5.31
CA LEU A 46 -0.52 -8.61 -5.31
C LEU A 46 -0.33 -9.25 -6.69
N SER A 47 -1.42 -9.71 -7.31
CA SER A 47 -1.37 -10.32 -8.65
C SER A 47 -0.83 -9.35 -9.71
N LEU A 48 -1.12 -8.05 -9.60
CA LEU A 48 -0.56 -7.06 -10.52
C LEU A 48 0.97 -6.97 -10.40
N VAL A 49 1.53 -6.96 -9.18
CA VAL A 49 2.98 -6.95 -8.95
C VAL A 49 3.64 -8.22 -9.50
N GLU A 50 3.00 -9.37 -9.33
CA GLU A 50 3.46 -10.64 -9.87
C GLU A 50 3.50 -10.61 -11.41
N LEU A 51 2.43 -10.14 -12.05
CA LEU A 51 2.34 -10.03 -13.50
C LEU A 51 3.32 -9.01 -14.09
N GLU A 52 3.56 -7.89 -13.42
CA GLU A 52 4.59 -6.93 -13.83
C GLU A 52 5.99 -7.54 -13.75
N THR A 53 6.24 -8.34 -12.71
CA THR A 53 7.50 -9.07 -12.55
C THR A 53 7.66 -10.12 -13.65
N GLN A 54 6.61 -10.88 -13.95
CA GLN A 54 6.57 -11.82 -15.07
C GLN A 54 6.80 -11.10 -16.42
N SER A 55 6.19 -9.94 -16.63
CA SER A 55 6.38 -9.13 -17.83
C SER A 55 7.85 -8.72 -18.01
N ARG A 56 8.51 -8.26 -16.94
CA ARG A 56 9.95 -7.96 -16.94
C ARG A 56 10.80 -9.18 -17.30
N GLN A 57 10.50 -10.35 -16.73
CA GLN A 57 11.20 -11.60 -17.04
C GLN A 57 11.00 -12.04 -18.49
N LEU A 58 9.78 -11.96 -19.02
CA LEU A 58 9.48 -12.29 -20.41
C LEU A 58 10.20 -11.35 -21.38
N ARG A 59 10.32 -10.07 -21.06
CA ARG A 59 11.10 -9.11 -21.85
C ARG A 59 12.57 -9.51 -21.92
N ILE A 60 13.18 -9.82 -20.77
CA ILE A 60 14.58 -10.29 -20.71
C ILE A 60 14.76 -11.59 -21.51
N LYS A 61 13.82 -12.54 -21.38
CA LYS A 61 13.84 -13.79 -22.15
C LYS A 61 13.74 -13.53 -23.66
N SER A 62 12.89 -12.58 -24.07
CA SER A 62 12.80 -12.16 -25.47
C SER A 62 14.12 -11.59 -25.98
N GLU A 63 14.74 -10.68 -25.23
CA GLU A 63 16.02 -10.06 -25.58
C GLU A 63 17.14 -11.10 -25.72
N PHE A 64 17.16 -12.08 -24.82
CA PHE A 64 18.10 -13.20 -24.88
C PHE A 64 17.94 -13.99 -26.19
N TRP A 65 16.73 -14.49 -26.48
CA TRP A 65 16.51 -15.32 -27.67
C TRP A 65 16.69 -14.55 -28.98
N SER A 66 16.41 -13.25 -29.00
CA SER A 66 16.73 -12.40 -30.14
C SER A 66 18.23 -12.34 -30.45
N ARG A 67 19.09 -12.41 -29.42
CA ARG A 67 20.55 -12.46 -29.60
C ARG A 67 21.04 -13.84 -30.03
N VAL A 68 20.40 -14.90 -29.52
CA VAL A 68 20.74 -16.30 -29.87
C VAL A 68 20.31 -16.66 -31.30
N ALA A 69 19.38 -15.91 -31.90
CA ALA A 69 18.86 -16.16 -33.25
C ALA A 69 19.93 -16.23 -34.35
N GLU A 70 21.10 -15.60 -34.14
CA GLU A 70 22.24 -15.69 -35.07
C GLU A 70 22.93 -17.07 -35.05
N LEU A 71 22.88 -17.77 -33.91
CA LEU A 71 23.52 -19.06 -33.68
C LEU A 71 22.53 -20.22 -33.86
N GLU A 72 21.30 -20.08 -33.35
CA GLU A 72 20.28 -21.13 -33.32
C GLU A 72 18.92 -20.57 -33.79
N PRO A 73 18.75 -20.33 -35.11
CA PRO A 73 17.60 -19.58 -35.64
C PRO A 73 16.25 -20.27 -35.44
N GLU A 74 16.19 -21.60 -35.61
CA GLU A 74 14.94 -22.35 -35.47
C GLU A 74 14.47 -22.41 -34.01
N GLN A 75 15.40 -22.65 -33.08
CA GLN A 75 15.08 -22.68 -31.65
C GLN A 75 14.72 -21.29 -31.12
N ALA A 76 15.46 -20.25 -31.54
CA ALA A 76 15.14 -18.87 -31.19
C ALA A 76 13.75 -18.48 -31.70
N ARG A 77 13.38 -18.88 -32.93
CA ARG A 77 12.05 -18.60 -33.48
C ARG A 77 10.94 -19.25 -32.65
N GLU A 78 11.09 -20.52 -32.27
CA GLU A 78 10.10 -21.21 -31.45
C GLU A 78 9.96 -20.56 -30.07
N GLU A 79 11.07 -20.28 -29.40
CA GLU A 79 11.05 -19.67 -28.07
C GLU A 79 10.54 -18.22 -28.09
N LEU A 80 10.89 -17.42 -29.09
CA LEU A 80 10.33 -16.08 -29.28
C LEU A 80 8.81 -16.11 -29.50
N ALA A 81 8.30 -17.08 -30.28
CA ALA A 81 6.86 -17.24 -30.46
C ALA A 81 6.15 -17.61 -29.15
N ARG A 82 6.75 -18.49 -28.34
CA ARG A 82 6.25 -18.85 -27.00
C ARG A 82 6.26 -17.64 -26.06
N VAL A 83 7.35 -16.86 -26.06
CA VAL A 83 7.47 -15.64 -25.25
C VAL A 83 6.41 -14.62 -25.66
N ALA A 84 6.22 -14.37 -26.95
CA ALA A 84 5.21 -13.43 -27.46
C ALA A 84 3.79 -13.84 -27.03
N LYS A 85 3.46 -15.14 -27.10
CA LYS A 85 2.17 -15.66 -26.61
C LYS A 85 2.00 -15.42 -25.11
N CYS A 86 3.03 -15.68 -24.31
CA CYS A 86 3.00 -15.43 -22.87
C CYS A 86 2.89 -13.93 -22.54
N GLN A 87 3.57 -13.06 -23.29
CA GLN A 87 3.49 -11.61 -23.13
C GLN A 87 2.08 -11.09 -23.42
N ALA A 88 1.46 -11.53 -24.51
CA ALA A 88 0.09 -11.15 -24.84
C ALA A 88 -0.90 -11.53 -23.73
N ARG A 89 -0.81 -12.77 -23.23
CA ARG A 89 -1.65 -13.22 -22.10
C ARG A 89 -1.40 -12.40 -20.83
N THR A 90 -0.14 -12.13 -20.51
CA THR A 90 0.23 -11.35 -19.33
C THR A 90 -0.33 -9.92 -19.43
N GLN A 91 -0.24 -9.30 -20.61
CA GLN A 91 -0.77 -7.96 -20.87
C GLN A 91 -2.30 -7.90 -20.73
N GLU A 92 -3.01 -8.91 -21.22
CA GLU A 92 -4.46 -9.02 -21.05
C GLU A 92 -4.85 -9.09 -19.56
N GLN A 93 -4.17 -9.92 -18.77
CA GLN A 93 -4.42 -10.05 -17.34
C GLN A 93 -4.08 -8.76 -16.57
N VAL A 94 -3.01 -8.07 -16.94
CA VAL A 94 -2.66 -6.76 -16.38
C VAL A 94 -3.75 -5.73 -16.67
N ALA A 95 -4.23 -5.65 -17.91
CA ALA A 95 -5.27 -4.70 -18.29
C ALA A 95 -6.59 -4.98 -17.55
N GLU A 96 -6.97 -6.24 -17.41
CA GLU A 96 -8.16 -6.65 -16.65
C GLU A 96 -8.06 -6.24 -15.17
N LEU A 97 -6.95 -6.55 -14.51
CA LEU A 97 -6.74 -6.20 -13.10
C LEU A 97 -6.63 -4.69 -12.89
N ALA A 98 -5.98 -3.97 -13.81
CA ALA A 98 -5.92 -2.52 -13.77
C ALA A 98 -7.32 -1.90 -13.83
N GLY A 99 -8.19 -2.37 -14.72
CA GLY A 99 -9.58 -1.89 -14.80
C GLY A 99 -10.40 -2.17 -13.54
N LYS A 100 -10.19 -3.34 -12.90
CA LYS A 100 -10.80 -3.67 -11.61
C LYS A 100 -10.33 -2.73 -10.51
N LEU A 101 -9.03 -2.47 -10.43
CA LEU A 101 -8.44 -1.56 -9.44
C LEU A 101 -8.83 -0.10 -9.66
N GLU A 102 -8.98 0.35 -10.91
CA GLU A 102 -9.51 1.67 -11.24
C GLU A 102 -10.96 1.83 -10.76
N THR A 103 -11.79 0.81 -10.98
CA THR A 103 -13.18 0.79 -10.51
C THR A 103 -13.24 0.84 -8.98
N ALA A 104 -12.42 0.03 -8.30
CA ALA A 104 -12.31 0.06 -6.84
C ALA A 104 -11.85 1.44 -6.33
N SER A 105 -10.87 2.06 -7.00
CA SER A 105 -10.40 3.41 -6.64
C SER A 105 -11.49 4.47 -6.81
N ALA A 106 -12.31 4.37 -7.86
CA ALA A 106 -13.44 5.28 -8.07
C ALA A 106 -14.51 5.12 -6.98
N LEU A 107 -14.77 3.88 -6.55
CA LEU A 107 -15.65 3.59 -5.42
C LEU A 107 -15.10 4.18 -4.12
N ALA A 108 -13.82 3.94 -3.83
CA ALA A 108 -13.14 4.47 -2.65
C ALA A 108 -13.19 6.01 -2.61
N LYS A 109 -12.90 6.69 -3.72
CA LYS A 109 -13.02 8.16 -3.83
C LYS A 109 -14.45 8.65 -3.58
N SER A 110 -15.44 7.88 -3.98
CA SER A 110 -16.85 8.25 -3.77
C SER A 110 -17.28 8.02 -2.32
N ALA A 111 -16.79 6.94 -1.70
CA ALA A 111 -17.09 6.57 -0.31
C ALA A 111 -16.34 7.45 0.71
N TRP A 112 -15.14 7.95 0.38
CA TRP A 112 -14.38 8.89 1.21
C TRP A 112 -13.75 10.01 0.36
N PRO A 113 -14.55 11.04 -0.01
CA PRO A 113 -14.13 12.07 -0.95
C PRO A 113 -13.05 13.01 -0.40
N ASN A 114 -12.93 13.14 0.92
CA ASN A 114 -11.99 14.06 1.55
C ASN A 114 -10.60 13.48 1.77
N TRP A 115 -10.34 12.22 1.40
CA TRP A 115 -9.04 11.58 1.57
C TRP A 115 -7.86 12.43 1.03
N GLN A 116 -7.96 12.88 -0.22
CA GLN A 116 -6.91 13.70 -0.85
C GLN A 116 -6.76 15.08 -0.20
N ARG A 117 -7.87 15.70 0.18
CA ARG A 117 -7.89 16.99 0.87
C ARG A 117 -7.29 16.88 2.27
N GLY A 118 -7.59 15.80 2.98
CA GLY A 118 -7.03 15.48 4.29
C GLY A 118 -5.51 15.34 4.23
N MET A 119 -5.01 14.56 3.28
CA MET A 119 -3.57 14.41 3.04
C MET A 119 -2.86 15.74 2.80
N ALA A 120 -3.43 16.59 1.94
CA ALA A 120 -2.87 17.93 1.69
C ALA A 120 -2.89 18.81 2.95
N THR A 121 -3.96 18.73 3.75
CA THR A 121 -4.12 19.49 5.00
C THR A 121 -3.10 19.06 6.05
N LEU A 122 -2.90 17.75 6.21
CA LEU A 122 -1.94 17.16 7.13
C LEU A 122 -0.51 17.59 6.77
N LEU A 123 -0.13 17.51 5.50
CA LEU A 123 1.20 17.94 5.06
C LEU A 123 1.42 19.45 5.24
N ALA A 124 0.37 20.27 5.07
CA ALA A 124 0.48 21.72 5.18
C ALA A 124 0.47 22.24 6.63
N SER A 125 -0.24 21.57 7.54
CA SER A 125 -0.56 22.11 8.87
C SER A 125 -0.43 21.13 10.03
N GLY A 126 -0.14 19.85 9.77
CA GLY A 126 -0.17 18.79 10.79
C GLY A 126 -1.58 18.35 11.21
N GLY A 127 -2.63 19.04 10.76
CA GLY A 127 -4.02 18.79 11.20
C GLY A 127 -4.78 17.72 10.42
N LEU A 128 -5.71 17.05 11.10
CA LEU A 128 -6.55 15.98 10.54
C LEU A 128 -7.96 16.44 10.11
N ALA A 129 -8.32 17.71 10.36
CA ALA A 129 -9.66 18.23 10.04
C ALA A 129 -10.02 18.16 8.55
N GLY A 130 -9.02 18.10 7.66
CA GLY A 130 -9.26 18.00 6.22
C GLY A 130 -9.83 16.67 5.74
N PHE A 131 -9.87 15.64 6.59
CA PHE A 131 -10.39 14.30 6.26
C PHE A 131 -11.90 14.15 6.48
N GLU A 132 -12.55 15.09 7.18
CA GLU A 132 -13.96 15.02 7.55
C GLU A 132 -14.92 15.32 6.38
N PRO A 133 -16.07 14.61 6.24
CA PRO A 133 -16.47 13.46 7.04
C PRO A 133 -15.60 12.22 6.78
N ILE A 134 -15.25 11.52 7.85
CA ILE A 134 -14.58 10.22 7.79
C ILE A 134 -15.60 9.06 7.68
N PRO A 135 -15.20 7.91 7.12
CA PRO A 135 -16.00 6.69 7.20
C PRO A 135 -16.29 6.29 8.65
N GLU A 136 -17.54 5.92 8.95
CA GLU A 136 -18.01 5.59 10.32
C GLU A 136 -17.13 4.54 11.02
N VAL A 137 -16.65 3.54 10.28
CA VAL A 137 -15.78 2.48 10.82
C VAL A 137 -14.43 3.00 11.34
N LEU A 138 -14.02 4.21 10.95
CA LEU A 138 -12.79 4.86 11.37
C LEU A 138 -12.96 5.81 12.57
N GLU A 139 -14.19 6.07 13.03
CA GLU A 139 -14.45 7.00 14.14
C GLU A 139 -13.66 6.65 15.40
N CYS A 140 -13.59 5.36 15.76
CA CYS A 140 -12.86 4.90 16.94
C CYS A 140 -11.34 5.15 16.85
N LEU A 141 -10.77 5.17 15.64
CA LEU A 141 -9.36 5.53 15.43
C LEU A 141 -9.17 7.05 15.40
N TRP A 142 -10.12 7.77 14.84
CA TRP A 142 -10.00 9.22 14.65
C TRP A 142 -10.04 10.00 15.96
N GLN A 143 -10.80 9.51 16.94
CA GLN A 143 -10.87 10.11 18.28
C GLN A 143 -9.50 10.23 18.98
N PRO A 144 -8.70 9.16 19.14
CA PRO A 144 -7.36 9.29 19.73
C PRO A 144 -6.40 10.06 18.81
N LEU A 145 -6.50 9.92 17.48
CA LEU A 145 -5.68 10.68 16.54
C LEU A 145 -5.82 12.21 16.71
N CYS A 146 -7.04 12.70 16.95
CA CYS A 146 -7.31 14.11 17.20
C CYS A 146 -6.85 14.62 18.58
N ARG A 147 -6.31 13.76 19.45
CA ARG A 147 -5.91 14.07 20.83
C ARG A 147 -4.43 13.76 21.11
N LEU A 148 -3.63 13.54 20.08
CA LEU A 148 -2.22 13.14 20.23
C LEU A 148 -1.34 14.19 20.95
N ASP A 149 -1.67 15.47 20.81
CA ASP A 149 -0.99 16.58 21.47
C ASP A 149 -1.42 16.76 22.94
N ASP A 150 -2.65 16.42 23.26
CA ASP A 150 -3.27 16.66 24.56
C ASP A 150 -3.33 15.42 25.49
N ASP A 151 -3.21 14.21 24.94
CA ASP A 151 -3.40 12.95 25.67
C ASP A 151 -2.21 12.01 25.49
N VAL A 152 -1.47 11.80 26.58
CA VAL A 152 -0.27 10.93 26.63
C VAL A 152 -0.61 9.48 26.24
N GLY A 153 -1.86 9.03 26.44
CA GLY A 153 -2.30 7.68 26.09
C GLY A 153 -2.88 7.54 24.67
N ALA A 154 -3.02 8.64 23.91
CA ALA A 154 -3.61 8.60 22.58
C ALA A 154 -2.78 7.77 21.59
N ALA A 155 -1.45 7.87 21.66
CA ALA A 155 -0.56 7.10 20.77
C ALA A 155 -0.66 5.58 21.00
N ASP A 156 -0.79 5.16 22.27
CA ASP A 156 -1.01 3.75 22.62
C ASP A 156 -2.37 3.25 22.12
N ALA A 157 -3.42 4.08 22.20
CA ALA A 157 -4.74 3.73 21.67
C ALA A 157 -4.73 3.57 20.14
N VAL A 158 -3.97 4.42 19.43
CA VAL A 158 -3.76 4.29 17.98
C VAL A 158 -3.04 2.98 17.67
N GLN A 159 -1.95 2.68 18.38
CA GLN A 159 -1.19 1.44 18.20
C GLN A 159 -2.07 0.20 18.43
N ALA A 160 -2.86 0.18 19.51
CA ALA A 160 -3.75 -0.94 19.80
C ALA A 160 -4.78 -1.17 18.68
N TRP A 161 -5.42 -0.10 18.19
CA TRP A 161 -6.40 -0.20 17.10
C TRP A 161 -5.78 -0.75 15.82
N LEU A 162 -4.56 -0.32 15.47
CA LEU A 162 -3.82 -0.78 14.30
C LEU A 162 -3.40 -2.25 14.46
N HIS A 163 -2.92 -2.63 15.65
CA HIS A 163 -2.45 -3.98 15.93
C HIS A 163 -3.59 -5.02 15.85
N GLU A 164 -4.76 -4.72 16.40
CA GLU A 164 -5.96 -5.58 16.30
C GLU A 164 -6.35 -5.92 14.85
N ARG A 165 -5.96 -5.07 13.89
CA ARG A 165 -6.24 -5.20 12.46
C ARG A 165 -5.03 -5.70 11.66
N ASN A 166 -3.95 -6.07 12.33
CA ASN A 166 -2.67 -6.48 11.73
C ASN A 166 -2.05 -5.39 10.83
N LEU A 167 -2.22 -4.11 11.19
CA LEU A 167 -1.67 -2.97 10.44
C LEU A 167 -0.35 -2.46 11.01
N CYS A 168 -0.02 -2.85 12.23
CA CYS A 168 1.29 -2.68 12.84
C CYS A 168 1.65 -3.91 13.66
N GLN A 169 2.93 -4.03 14.01
CA GLN A 169 3.42 -5.05 14.91
C GLN A 169 3.10 -4.69 16.37
N ALA A 170 3.03 -5.70 17.23
CA ALA A 170 2.83 -5.48 18.67
C ALA A 170 4.02 -4.72 19.29
N GLN A 171 5.19 -4.86 18.68
CA GLN A 171 6.45 -4.27 19.10
C GLN A 171 6.61 -2.82 18.64
N ASP A 172 5.81 -2.35 17.67
CA ASP A 172 5.88 -0.98 17.18
C ASP A 172 5.44 -0.01 18.29
N HIS A 173 6.23 1.05 18.50
CA HIS A 173 6.01 2.02 19.55
C HIS A 173 5.73 3.41 18.96
N PHE A 174 4.46 3.80 19.04
CA PHE A 174 3.97 5.08 18.57
C PHE A 174 4.03 6.11 19.71
N TYR A 175 4.48 7.32 19.41
CA TYR A 175 4.55 8.40 20.39
C TYR A 175 4.32 9.75 19.73
N TRP A 176 4.01 10.77 20.54
CA TRP A 176 3.89 12.16 20.09
C TRP A 176 4.97 13.02 20.73
N GLN A 177 5.84 13.61 19.91
CA GLN A 177 6.82 14.60 20.36
C GLN A 177 7.06 15.64 19.26
N SER A 178 6.49 16.83 19.44
CA SER A 178 6.62 17.96 18.51
C SER A 178 8.02 18.56 18.45
#